data_AF-A0A645HYL1-F1
#
_entry.id   AF-A0A645HYL1-F1
#
_cell.length_a   1.000
_cell.length_b   1.000
_cell.length_c   1.000
_cell.angle_alpha   90.00
_cell.angle_beta   90.00
_cell.angle_gamma   90.00
#
_symmetry.space_group_name_H-M   'P 1'
#
loop_
_entity.id
_entity.type
_entity.pdbx_description
1 polymer ?
#
loop_
_entity_poly.entity_id
_entity_poly.type
_entity_poly.pdbx_seq_one_letter_code
_entity_poly.pdbx_strand_id
1 'polypeptide(L)' 'MASGYHYRGLAKISRYAYEKTAVFKGETANHLHKQVSRFHLADKKAHKRADDLLDDYTYGLIIAFGSGDAI' A
#
# COMPACT_ATOMS: atom_id res chain seq x y z
N MET A 1 14.10 -2.62 -4.43
CA MET A 1 12.82 -1.99 -4.83
C MET A 1 11.65 -2.91 -4.48
N ALA A 2 10.54 -2.38 -3.98
CA ALA A 2 9.39 -3.18 -3.51
C ALA A 2 8.57 -3.87 -4.62
N SER A 3 8.58 -3.31 -5.83
CA SER A 3 7.78 -3.80 -6.97
C SER A 3 8.04 -5.28 -7.30
N GLY A 4 9.29 -5.73 -7.16
CA GLY A 4 9.66 -7.13 -7.38
C GLY A 4 9.03 -8.08 -6.36
N TYR A 5 8.95 -7.69 -5.09
CA TYR A 5 8.34 -8.50 -4.04
C TYR A 5 6.82 -8.57 -4.17
N HIS A 6 6.20 -7.46 -4.58
CA HIS A 6 4.77 -7.42 -4.90
C HIS A 6 4.44 -8.34 -6.09
N TYR A 7 5.14 -8.19 -7.22
CA TYR A 7 4.88 -8.95 -8.45
C TYR A 7 5.01 -10.47 -8.26
N ARG A 8 5.96 -10.90 -7.43
CA ARG A 8 6.21 -12.33 -7.14
C ARG A 8 5.16 -12.97 -6.22
N GLY A 9 4.21 -12.21 -5.68
CA GLY A 9 3.15 -12.73 -4.81
C GLY A 9 3.66 -13.27 -3.47
N LEU A 10 4.82 -12.79 -3.00
CA LEU A 10 5.47 -13.27 -1.78
C LEU A 10 4.74 -12.81 -0.51
N ALA A 11 4.05 -11.67 -0.58
CA ALA A 11 3.17 -11.17 0.47
C ALA A 11 1.71 -11.20 0.03
N LYS A 12 0.85 -11.54 0.99
CA LYS A 12 -0.61 -11.50 0.85
C LYS A 12 -1.19 -10.59 1.92
N ILE A 13 -2.24 -9.86 1.57
CA ILE A 13 -3.04 -9.11 2.54
C ILE A 13 -3.88 -10.13 3.32
N SER A 14 -3.86 -10.06 4.65
CA SER A 14 -4.68 -10.94 5.48
C SER A 14 -6.16 -10.70 5.22
N ARG A 15 -6.98 -11.75 5.36
CA ARG A 15 -8.44 -11.62 5.20
C ARG A 15 -9.01 -10.51 6.07
N TYR A 16 -8.57 -10.41 7.33
CA TYR A 16 -8.95 -9.34 8.24
C TYR A 16 -8.72 -7.95 7.64
N ALA A 17 -7.52 -7.69 7.10
CA ALA A 17 -7.21 -6.39 6.50
C ALA A 17 -7.94 -6.17 5.15
N TYR A 18 -8.17 -7.24 4.40
CA TYR A 18 -8.89 -7.20 3.12
C TYR A 18 -10.39 -6.90 3.30
N GLU A 19 -11.01 -7.41 4.35
CA GLU A 19 -12.44 -7.19 4.64
C GLU A 19 -12.70 -5.95 5.51
N LYS A 20 -11.65 -5.36 6.11
CA LYS A 20 -11.79 -4.20 6.98
C LYS A 20 -12.26 -2.98 6.19
N THR A 21 -13.42 -2.47 6.56
CA THR A 21 -13.93 -1.17 6.13
C THR A 21 -13.92 -0.21 7.31
N ALA A 22 -13.71 1.08 7.04
CA ALA A 22 -13.86 2.14 8.02
C ALA A 22 -14.49 3.37 7.36
N VAL A 23 -15.10 4.22 8.18
CA VAL A 23 -15.64 5.50 7.74
C VAL A 23 -14.54 6.55 7.86
N PHE A 24 -14.21 7.21 6.76
CA PHE A 24 -13.30 8.36 6.76
C PHE A 24 -13.79 9.41 5.77
N LYS A 25 -13.89 10.67 6.22
CA LYS A 25 -14.39 11.79 5.41
C LYS A 25 -15.73 11.50 4.72
N GLY A 26 -16.63 10.80 5.40
CA GLY A 26 -17.98 10.48 4.92
C GLY A 26 -18.06 9.30 3.94
N GLU A 27 -16.95 8.61 3.67
CA GLU A 27 -16.92 7.42 2.82
C GLU A 27 -16.59 6.18 3.64
N THR A 28 -17.41 5.12 3.48
CA THR A 28 -17.10 3.79 4.00
C THR A 28 -16.32 3.02 2.95
N ALA A 29 -15.05 2.73 3.21
CA ALA A 29 -14.21 2.00 2.27
C ALA A 29 -13.18 1.11 2.98
N ASN A 30 -12.61 0.16 2.25
CA ASN A 30 -11.32 -0.41 2.61
C ASN A 30 -10.21 0.59 2.21
N HIS A 31 -9.70 1.34 3.19
CA HIS A 31 -8.70 2.38 2.95
C HIS A 31 -7.36 1.81 2.46
N LEU A 32 -6.94 0.64 2.95
CA LEU A 32 -5.73 -0.04 2.48
C LEU A 32 -5.84 -0.32 0.98
N HIS A 33 -6.92 -0.98 0.56
CA HIS A 33 -7.13 -1.28 -0.85
C HIS A 33 -7.20 0.00 -1.69
N LYS A 34 -7.95 1.01 -1.23
CA LYS A 34 -8.12 2.27 -1.95
C LYS A 34 -6.81 3.02 -2.17
N GLN A 35 -5.92 3.05 -1.18
CA GLN A 35 -4.65 3.77 -1.28
C GLN A 35 -3.58 2.98 -2.05
N VAL A 36 -3.47 1.67 -1.80
CA VAL A 36 -2.43 0.83 -2.45
C VAL A 36 -2.72 0.62 -3.94
N SER A 37 -3.98 0.46 -4.35
CA SER A 37 -4.34 0.14 -5.74
C SER A 37 -4.46 1.34 -6.67
N ARG A 38 -4.60 2.56 -6.13
CA ARG A 38 -4.87 3.78 -6.93
C ARG A 38 -3.64 4.65 -7.17
N PHE A 39 -2.46 4.16 -6.82
CA PHE A 39 -1.23 4.84 -7.16
C PHE A 39 -1.12 5.05 -8.67
N HIS A 40 -0.73 6.26 -9.06
CA HIS A 40 -0.49 6.59 -10.46
C HIS A 40 0.75 7.45 -10.56
N LEU A 41 1.73 6.98 -11.34
CA LEU A 41 2.98 7.69 -11.55
C LEU A 41 2.71 9.02 -12.26
N ALA A 42 3.37 10.09 -11.82
CA ALA A 42 3.23 11.43 -12.37
C ALA A 42 1.82 12.05 -12.28
N ASP A 43 0.98 11.60 -11.34
CA ASP A 43 -0.28 12.31 -11.06
C ASP A 43 0.00 13.69 -10.43
N LYS A 44 -0.32 14.75 -11.17
CA LYS A 44 -0.20 16.15 -10.71
C LYS A 44 -1.04 16.45 -9.47
N LYS A 45 -2.06 15.63 -9.17
CA LYS A 45 -2.93 15.74 -7.99
C LYS A 45 -2.52 14.79 -6.86
N ALA A 46 -1.40 14.07 -6.96
CA ALA A 46 -0.95 13.14 -5.92
C ALA A 46 -0.86 13.80 -4.53
N HIS A 47 -0.39 15.06 -4.47
CA HIS A 47 -0.32 15.85 -3.22
C HIS A 47 -1.68 16.09 -2.53
N LYS A 48 -2.82 15.84 -3.21
CA LYS A 48 -4.16 15.95 -2.64
C LYS A 48 -4.70 14.63 -2.10
N ARG A 49 -4.01 13.52 -2.36
CA ARG A 49 -4.39 12.19 -1.90
C ARG A 49 -3.61 11.85 -0.62
N ALA A 50 -4.23 11.04 0.22
CA ALA A 50 -3.52 10.35 1.29
C ALA A 50 -3.07 9.01 0.71
N ASP A 51 -1.76 8.87 0.46
CA ASP A 51 -1.13 7.66 -0.10
C ASP A 51 -0.20 7.01 0.95
N ASP A 52 -0.39 7.33 2.24
CA ASP A 52 0.40 6.87 3.39
C ASP A 52 0.43 5.34 3.55
N LEU A 53 -0.68 4.64 3.30
CA LEU A 53 -0.68 3.17 3.37
C LEU A 53 0.06 2.52 2.20
N LEU A 54 0.26 3.21 1.08
CA LEU A 54 1.10 2.68 -0.01
C LEU A 54 2.56 2.67 0.42
N ASP A 55 3.02 3.72 1.09
CA ASP A 55 4.38 3.82 1.60
C ASP A 55 4.62 2.74 2.66
N ASP A 56 3.74 2.62 3.65
CA ASP A 56 3.81 1.58 4.70
C ASP A 56 3.83 0.16 4.10
N TYR A 57 2.96 -0.11 3.13
CA TYR A 57 2.93 -1.39 2.43
C TYR A 57 4.27 -1.68 1.74
N THR A 58 4.80 -0.69 1.02
CA THR A 58 6.05 -0.78 0.26
C THR A 58 7.25 -1.01 1.19
N TYR A 59 7.33 -0.28 2.31
CA TYR A 59 8.35 -0.49 3.33
C TYR A 59 8.25 -1.87 3.97
N GLY A 60 7.03 -2.34 4.27
CA GLY A 60 6.81 -3.68 4.79
C GLY A 60 7.36 -4.77 3.87
N LEU A 61 7.16 -4.64 2.54
CA LEU A 61 7.73 -5.57 1.57
C LEU A 61 9.26 -5.51 1.52
N ILE A 62 9.83 -4.30 1.58
CA ILE A 62 11.29 -4.12 1.56
C ILE A 62 11.93 -4.68 2.82
N ILE A 63 11.34 -4.48 3.99
CA ILE A 63 11.86 -5.05 5.25
C ILE A 63 11.74 -6.57 5.23
N ALA A 64 10.61 -7.12 4.77
CA ALA A 64 10.36 -8.56 4.81
C ALA A 64 11.20 -9.37 3.80
N PHE A 65 11.51 -8.80 2.63
CA PHE A 65 12.14 -9.53 1.52
C PHE A 65 13.40 -8.87 0.96
N GLY A 66 13.73 -7.67 1.43
CA GLY A 66 14.96 -6.95 1.10
C GLY A 66 16.22 -7.68 1.57
N SER A 67 17.35 -7.35 0.97
CA SER A 67 18.67 -7.79 1.42
C SER A 67 19.15 -7.05 2.67
N GLY A 68 18.41 -6.03 3.14
CA GLY A 68 18.82 -5.20 4.27
C GLY A 68 19.80 -4.07 3.90
N ASP A 69 20.28 -4.00 2.66
CA ASP A 69 21.27 -2.98 2.20
C ASP A 69 20.73 -1.53 2.18
N ALA A 70 19.48 -1.32 2.59
CA ALA A 70 18.82 -0.03 2.63
C ALA A 70 18.72 0.56 4.07
N ILE A 71 19.25 -0.15 5.08
CA ILE A 71 19.37 0.30 6.47
C ILE A 71 20.83 0.61 6.77
#